data_AF-A0A7H4LUG1-F1
#
_entry.id   AF-A0A7H4LUG1-F1
#
_cell.length_a   1.000
_cell.length_b   1.000
_cell.length_c   1.000
_cell.angle_alpha   90.00
_cell.angle_beta   90.00
_cell.angle_gamma   90.00
#
_symmetry.space_group_name_H-M   'P 1'
#
loop_
_entity.id
_entity.type
_entity.pdbx_description
1 polymer ?
#
loop_
_entity_poly.entity_id
_entity_poly.type
_entity_poly.pdbx_seq_one_letter_code
_entity_poly.pdbx_strand_id
1 'polypeptide(L)'
;MQSLKAFSKVALAAGETRHVSLQLPIGELACYHPGLGDWVVTPGIWQVRVGASSRDLPLIAEIEVDCPQRYVPLRDDNSLQQLIQQPEAFARVVKLIADKSQMPAEQVREKLIRLAPDLFCGLLIALTEFLALDIERDELNAVLAGAHHCQ
;
A
#
# COMPACT_ATOMS: atom_id res chain seq x y z
N MET A 1 1.33 -1.58 19.04
CA MET A 1 -0.13 -1.64 19.31
C MET A 1 -0.65 -3.01 18.91
N GLN A 2 -1.72 -3.48 19.55
CA GLN A 2 -2.41 -4.75 19.22
C GLN A 2 -3.92 -4.56 19.39
N SER A 3 -4.75 -5.37 18.72
CA SER A 3 -6.22 -5.30 18.83
C SER A 3 -6.82 -6.68 19.10
N LEU A 4 -7.92 -6.73 19.88
CA LEU A 4 -8.65 -7.97 20.13
C LEU A 4 -9.47 -8.32 18.88
N LYS A 5 -9.34 -9.56 18.41
CA LYS A 5 -10.06 -10.05 17.23
C LYS A 5 -11.08 -11.16 17.51
N ALA A 6 -10.89 -11.93 18.57
CA ALA A 6 -11.83 -12.95 19.00
C ALA A 6 -11.67 -13.24 20.50
N PHE A 7 -12.74 -13.68 21.15
CA PHE A 7 -12.71 -14.19 22.52
C PHE A 7 -13.75 -15.29 22.69
N SER A 8 -13.53 -16.18 23.66
CA SER A 8 -14.51 -17.18 24.07
C SER A 8 -14.46 -17.35 25.58
N LYS A 9 -15.62 -17.42 26.22
CA LYS A 9 -15.75 -17.68 27.65
C LYS A 9 -16.11 -19.15 27.84
N VAL A 10 -15.30 -19.86 28.61
CA VAL A 10 -15.46 -21.30 28.83
C VAL A 10 -15.57 -21.56 30.34
N ALA A 11 -16.58 -22.32 30.73
CA ALA A 11 -16.68 -22.88 32.06
C ALA A 11 -15.97 -24.24 32.08
N LEU A 12 -15.16 -24.49 33.12
CA LEU A 12 -14.41 -25.72 33.32
C LEU A 12 -14.61 -26.19 34.77
N ALA A 13 -14.82 -27.48 34.95
CA ALA A 13 -14.71 -28.10 36.27
C ALA A 13 -13.23 -28.18 36.72
N ALA A 14 -13.00 -28.45 38.00
CA ALA A 14 -11.65 -28.63 38.52
C ALA A 14 -10.94 -29.79 37.79
N GLY A 15 -9.79 -29.49 37.17
CA GLY A 15 -9.02 -30.46 36.38
C GLY A 15 -9.52 -30.68 34.94
N GLU A 16 -10.61 -30.04 34.51
CA GLU A 16 -11.10 -30.14 33.14
C GLU A 16 -10.21 -29.35 32.17
N THR A 17 -9.97 -29.91 30.98
CA THR A 17 -9.31 -29.24 29.86
C THR A 17 -10.21 -29.26 28.64
N ARG A 18 -10.29 -28.15 27.92
CA ARG A 18 -11.13 -28.01 26.72
C ARG A 18 -10.38 -27.32 25.59
N HIS A 19 -10.57 -27.83 24.38
CA HIS A 19 -10.13 -27.15 23.16
C HIS A 19 -11.12 -26.05 22.78
N VAL A 20 -10.59 -24.88 22.43
CA VAL A 20 -11.37 -23.72 22.00
C VAL A 20 -10.92 -23.35 20.60
N SER A 21 -11.87 -23.28 19.67
CA SER A 21 -11.64 -22.79 18.31
C SER A 21 -12.13 -21.36 18.20
N LEU A 22 -11.24 -20.44 17.82
CA LEU A 22 -11.55 -19.05 17.51
C LEU A 22 -11.44 -18.85 16.00
N GLN A 23 -12.44 -18.23 15.40
CA GLN A 23 -12.45 -17.92 13.96
C GLN A 23 -12.03 -16.48 13.75
N LEU A 24 -11.12 -16.26 12.80
CA LEU A 24 -10.67 -14.94 12.39
C LEU A 24 -10.75 -14.81 10.87
N PRO A 25 -11.85 -14.29 10.33
CA PRO A 25 -11.95 -13.95 8.92
C PRO A 25 -10.87 -12.92 8.53
N ILE A 26 -10.22 -13.07 7.38
CA ILE A 26 -9.17 -12.15 6.93
C ILE A 26 -9.67 -10.70 6.83
N GLY A 27 -10.94 -10.49 6.46
CA GLY A 27 -11.55 -9.15 6.41
C GLY A 27 -11.57 -8.41 7.76
N GLU A 28 -11.55 -9.13 8.88
CA GLU A 28 -11.45 -8.53 10.21
C GLU A 28 -10.05 -7.97 10.50
N LEU A 29 -9.04 -8.29 9.68
CA LEU A 29 -7.72 -7.64 9.77
C LEU A 29 -7.72 -6.25 9.13
N ALA A 30 -8.78 -5.87 8.43
CA ALA A 30 -8.83 -4.61 7.71
C ALA A 30 -8.75 -3.40 8.65
N CYS A 31 -8.07 -2.37 8.17
CA CYS A 31 -7.99 -1.05 8.79
C CYS A 31 -8.50 -0.01 7.78
N TYR A 32 -9.21 1.00 8.26
CA TYR A 32 -9.72 2.06 7.39
C TYR A 32 -8.58 2.93 6.86
N HIS A 33 -8.49 3.05 5.53
CA HIS A 33 -7.49 3.87 4.86
C HIS A 33 -8.12 5.16 4.33
N PRO A 34 -7.87 6.34 4.94
CA PRO A 34 -8.57 7.58 4.59
C PRO A 34 -8.32 8.03 3.16
N GLY A 35 -7.11 7.81 2.62
CA GLY A 35 -6.80 8.14 1.22
C GLY A 35 -7.52 7.25 0.20
N LEU A 36 -8.04 6.09 0.62
CA LEU A 36 -8.82 5.19 -0.23
C LEU A 36 -10.32 5.30 0.04
N GLY A 37 -10.71 5.84 1.20
CA GLY A 37 -12.10 5.85 1.65
C GLY A 37 -12.66 4.45 1.90
N ASP A 38 -11.80 3.46 2.19
CA ASP A 38 -12.17 2.05 2.23
C ASP A 38 -11.43 1.28 3.33
N TRP A 39 -11.97 0.11 3.70
CA TRP A 39 -11.33 -0.85 4.60
C TRP A 39 -10.36 -1.71 3.82
N VAL A 40 -9.09 -1.73 4.22
CA VAL A 40 -8.04 -2.47 3.52
C VAL A 40 -7.29 -3.42 4.45
N VAL A 41 -7.02 -4.61 3.95
CA VAL A 41 -6.09 -5.55 4.58
C VAL A 41 -4.72 -5.32 3.97
N THR A 42 -3.70 -5.15 4.83
CA THR A 42 -2.32 -5.00 4.38
C THR A 42 -1.68 -6.37 4.22
N PRO A 43 -1.08 -6.70 3.07
CA PRO A 43 -0.36 -7.95 2.91
C PRO A 43 0.89 -8.00 3.77
N GLY A 44 1.39 -9.21 4.01
CA GLY A 44 2.62 -9.47 4.77
C GLY A 44 2.40 -10.27 6.05
N ILE A 45 3.38 -10.21 6.96
CA ILE A 45 3.40 -11.04 8.17
C ILE A 45 2.60 -10.35 9.29
N TRP A 46 1.63 -11.07 9.82
CA TRP A 46 0.84 -10.68 10.99
C TRP A 46 1.13 -11.61 12.16
N GLN A 47 1.22 -11.03 13.36
CA GLN A 47 1.38 -11.82 14.58
C GLN A 47 0.03 -12.00 15.28
N VAL A 48 -0.39 -13.24 15.45
CA VAL A 48 -1.54 -13.65 16.26
C VAL A 48 -1.06 -14.03 17.64
N ARG A 49 -1.69 -13.45 18.67
CA ARG A 49 -1.35 -13.69 20.08
C ARG A 49 -2.59 -14.12 20.85
N VAL A 50 -2.47 -15.16 21.67
CA VAL A 50 -3.60 -15.73 22.42
C VAL A 50 -3.22 -15.90 23.90
N GLY A 51 -4.15 -15.54 24.78
CA GLY A 51 -3.99 -15.66 26.23
C GLY A 51 -5.20 -15.13 26.98
N ALA A 52 -5.09 -15.11 28.31
CA ALA A 52 -6.21 -14.78 29.20
C ALA A 52 -6.42 -13.26 29.37
N SER A 53 -5.41 -12.45 29.05
CA SER A 53 -5.53 -10.99 29.10
C SER A 53 -4.63 -10.32 28.05
N SER A 54 -4.86 -9.06 27.73
CA SER A 54 -4.01 -8.32 26.79
C SER A 54 -2.55 -8.16 27.24
N ARG A 55 -2.28 -8.34 28.55
CA ARG A 55 -0.95 -8.31 29.16
C ARG A 55 -0.32 -9.69 29.31
N ASP A 56 -1.10 -10.76 29.14
CA ASP A 56 -0.70 -12.15 29.32
C ASP A 56 -1.14 -12.98 28.11
N LEU A 57 -0.22 -13.09 27.14
CA LEU A 57 -0.43 -13.70 25.82
C LEU A 57 0.70 -14.70 25.52
N PRO A 58 0.70 -15.88 26.18
CA PRO A 58 1.80 -16.85 26.09
C PRO A 58 1.90 -17.56 24.74
N LEU A 59 0.80 -17.59 23.96
CA LEU A 59 0.80 -18.21 22.64
C LEU A 59 0.99 -17.14 21.57
N ILE A 60 1.91 -17.42 20.64
CA ILE A 60 2.25 -16.54 19.52
C ILE A 60 2.32 -17.39 18.26
N ALA A 61 1.73 -16.91 17.18
CA ALA A 61 1.84 -17.49 15.85
C ALA A 61 1.99 -16.36 14.82
N GLU A 62 2.71 -16.65 13.74
CA GLU A 62 2.81 -15.75 12.58
C GLU A 62 1.97 -16.31 11.45
N ILE A 63 1.24 -15.42 10.77
CA ILE A 63 0.48 -15.74 9.57
C ILE A 63 0.93 -14.80 8.46
N GLU A 64 1.14 -15.34 7.27
CA GLU A 64 1.38 -14.54 6.07
C GLU A 64 0.03 -14.27 5.39
N VAL A 65 -0.31 -13.00 5.22
CA VAL A 65 -1.50 -12.58 4.48
C VAL A 65 -1.07 -12.21 3.08
N ASP A 66 -1.41 -13.06 2.13
CA ASP A 66 -1.21 -12.81 0.71
C ASP A 66 -2.48 -12.19 0.11
N CYS A 67 -2.43 -10.88 -0.15
CA CYS A 67 -3.49 -10.15 -0.83
C CYS A 67 -2.89 -8.99 -1.65
N PRO A 68 -3.57 -8.54 -2.72
CA PRO A 68 -3.07 -7.42 -3.51
C PRO A 68 -2.87 -6.16 -2.67
N GLN A 69 -1.70 -5.53 -2.80
CA GLN A 69 -1.45 -4.24 -2.16
C GLN A 69 -2.32 -3.16 -2.82
N ARG A 70 -3.03 -2.38 -2.00
CA ARG A 70 -3.86 -1.27 -2.46
C ARG A 70 -3.12 0.05 -2.27
N TYR A 71 -3.11 0.86 -3.32
CA TYR A 71 -2.46 2.17 -3.32
C TYR A 71 -3.46 3.29 -3.55
N VAL A 72 -3.25 4.43 -2.90
CA VAL A 72 -4.04 5.64 -3.11
C VAL A 72 -3.90 6.09 -4.57
N PRO A 73 -5.00 6.44 -5.26
CA PRO A 73 -4.94 7.01 -6.60
C PRO A 73 -4.00 8.22 -6.65
N LEU A 74 -3.07 8.20 -7.60
CA LEU A 74 -2.14 9.30 -7.81
C LEU A 74 -2.78 10.45 -8.59
N ARG A 75 -2.32 11.65 -8.28
CA ARG A 75 -2.64 12.94 -8.89
C ARG A 75 -1.37 13.74 -9.14
N ASP A 76 -1.51 14.78 -9.93
CA ASP A 76 -0.42 15.65 -10.34
C ASP A 76 0.30 16.38 -9.19
N ASP A 77 -0.31 16.47 -8.01
CA ASP A 77 0.24 17.08 -6.80
C ASP A 77 0.94 16.07 -5.87
N ASN A 78 0.87 14.77 -6.17
CA ASN A 78 1.65 13.76 -5.45
C ASN A 78 3.16 13.90 -5.69
N SER A 79 3.97 13.35 -4.80
CA SER A 79 5.43 13.39 -4.96
C SER A 79 5.94 12.27 -5.89
N LEU A 80 7.13 12.49 -6.44
CA LEU A 80 7.83 11.45 -7.23
C LEU A 80 8.12 10.19 -6.39
N GLN A 81 8.35 10.34 -5.08
CA GLN A 81 8.48 9.20 -4.17
C GLN A 81 7.22 8.35 -4.12
N GLN A 82 6.04 8.97 -4.02
CA GLN A 82 4.77 8.24 -4.02
C GLN A 82 4.53 7.50 -5.33
N LEU A 83 4.91 8.10 -6.46
CA LEU A 83 4.83 7.44 -7.77
C LEU A 83 5.70 6.18 -7.84
N ILE A 84 6.95 6.23 -7.35
CA ILE A 84 7.88 5.08 -7.39
C ILE A 84 7.35 3.88 -6.60
N GLN A 85 6.56 4.12 -5.55
CA GLN A 85 5.92 3.04 -4.78
C GLN A 85 4.82 2.30 -5.56
N GLN A 86 4.39 2.82 -6.72
CA GLN A 86 3.35 2.22 -7.57
C GLN A 86 3.95 1.83 -8.93
N PRO A 87 4.49 0.60 -9.09
CA PRO A 87 5.28 0.21 -10.26
C PRO A 87 4.56 0.40 -11.60
N GLU A 88 3.26 0.11 -11.66
CA GLU A 88 2.46 0.26 -12.87
C GLU A 88 2.27 1.73 -13.26
N ALA A 89 1.93 2.59 -12.31
CA ALA A 89 1.80 4.02 -12.56
C ALA A 89 3.16 4.64 -12.92
N PHE A 90 4.22 4.24 -12.23
CA PHE A 90 5.57 4.68 -12.53
C PHE A 90 6.01 4.29 -13.95
N ALA A 91 5.72 3.06 -14.38
CA ALA A 91 6.02 2.61 -15.75
C ALA A 91 5.28 3.46 -16.80
N ARG A 92 4.03 3.84 -16.56
CA ARG A 92 3.26 4.70 -17.46
C ARG A 92 3.88 6.11 -17.57
N VAL A 93 4.29 6.70 -16.45
CA VAL A 93 4.95 8.02 -16.42
C VAL A 93 6.34 7.96 -17.07
N VAL A 94 7.12 6.91 -16.80
CA VAL A 94 8.42 6.68 -17.46
C VAL A 94 8.25 6.63 -18.99
N LYS A 95 7.21 5.94 -19.48
CA LYS A 95 6.90 5.88 -20.91
C LYS A 95 6.57 7.27 -21.48
N LEU A 96 5.68 8.01 -20.82
CA LEU A 96 5.32 9.38 -21.22
C LEU A 96 6.57 10.27 -21.36
N ILE A 97 7.46 10.22 -20.37
CA ILE A 97 8.68 11.03 -20.35
C ILE A 97 9.67 10.55 -21.42
N ALA A 98 9.83 9.25 -21.62
CA ALA A 98 10.67 8.71 -22.68
C ALA A 98 10.22 9.19 -24.06
N ASP A 99 8.91 9.17 -24.33
CA ASP A 99 8.31 9.61 -25.59
C ASP A 99 8.55 11.13 -25.82
N LYS A 100 8.40 11.97 -24.79
CA LYS A 100 8.60 13.43 -24.91
C LYS A 100 10.06 13.87 -24.91
N SER A 101 10.91 13.22 -24.12
CA SER A 101 12.34 13.57 -24.01
C SER A 101 13.23 12.88 -25.04
N GLN A 102 12.69 11.91 -25.81
CA GLN A 102 13.43 11.06 -26.74
C GLN A 102 14.59 10.30 -26.06
N MET A 103 14.47 10.06 -24.75
CA MET A 103 15.43 9.27 -23.96
C MET A 103 14.95 7.82 -23.81
N PRO A 104 15.86 6.84 -23.73
CA PRO A 104 15.49 5.46 -23.42
C PRO A 104 14.78 5.35 -22.06
N ALA A 105 13.72 4.55 -22.00
CA ALA A 105 12.90 4.37 -20.78
C ALA A 105 13.71 3.96 -19.55
N GLU A 106 14.75 3.13 -19.71
CA GLU A 106 15.63 2.72 -18.60
C GLU A 106 16.42 3.92 -18.02
N GLN A 107 16.95 4.80 -18.87
CA GLN A 107 17.66 5.99 -18.40
C GLN A 107 16.73 6.97 -17.70
N VAL A 108 15.50 7.12 -18.21
CA VAL A 108 14.46 7.93 -17.57
C VAL A 108 14.12 7.36 -16.19
N ARG A 109 13.88 6.05 -16.11
CA ARG A 109 13.61 5.34 -14.85
C ARG A 109 14.70 5.60 -13.81
N GLU A 110 15.97 5.36 -14.17
CA GLU A 110 17.10 5.59 -13.27
C GLU A 110 17.21 7.04 -12.81
N LYS A 111 17.02 8.00 -13.73
CA LYS A 111 17.06 9.43 -13.42
C LYS A 111 15.96 9.82 -12.44
N LEU A 112 14.73 9.35 -12.64
CA LEU A 112 13.61 9.63 -11.74
C LEU A 112 13.83 9.03 -10.35
N ILE A 113 14.31 7.79 -10.26
CA ILE A 113 14.63 7.16 -8.97
C ILE A 113 15.69 7.96 -8.23
N ARG A 114 16.72 8.42 -8.94
CA ARG A 114 17.82 9.22 -8.37
C ARG A 114 17.34 10.57 -7.85
N LEU A 115 16.43 11.25 -8.58
CA LEU A 115 15.94 12.58 -8.22
C LEU A 115 14.84 12.56 -7.14
N ALA A 116 14.14 11.44 -6.97
CA ALA A 116 12.99 11.35 -6.07
C ALA A 116 13.26 11.75 -4.60
N PRO A 117 14.44 11.48 -3.99
CA PRO A 117 14.76 11.97 -2.65
C PRO A 117 14.81 13.49 -2.54
N ASP A 118 15.21 14.18 -3.62
CA ASP A 118 15.48 15.61 -3.63
C ASP A 118 14.28 16.45 -4.12
N LEU A 119 13.30 15.81 -4.77
CA LEU A 119 12.09 16.45 -5.26
C LEU A 119 10.96 16.40 -4.22
N PHE A 120 10.70 17.54 -3.60
CA PHE A 120 9.64 17.72 -2.58
C PHE A 120 8.37 18.38 -3.13
N CYS A 121 8.35 18.76 -4.41
CA CYS A 121 7.17 19.32 -5.07
C CYS A 121 6.28 18.23 -5.71
N GLY A 122 5.07 18.63 -6.09
CA GLY A 122 4.15 17.77 -6.85
C GLY A 122 4.72 17.36 -8.21
N LEU A 123 4.27 16.21 -8.71
CA LEU A 123 4.70 15.60 -9.96
C LEU A 123 4.67 16.58 -11.14
N LEU A 124 3.61 17.37 -11.30
CA LEU A 124 3.53 18.32 -12.41
C LEU A 124 4.72 19.29 -12.40
N ILE A 125 4.95 19.94 -11.26
CA ILE A 125 6.05 20.90 -11.09
C ILE A 125 7.40 20.20 -11.25
N ALA A 126 7.55 19.00 -10.69
CA ALA A 126 8.78 18.22 -10.82
C ALA A 126 9.10 17.89 -12.29
N LEU A 127 8.10 17.58 -13.10
CA LEU A 127 8.28 17.22 -14.50
C LEU A 127 8.42 18.44 -15.42
N THR A 128 7.65 19.51 -15.20
CA THR A 128 7.69 20.70 -16.06
C THR A 128 8.85 21.62 -15.70
N GLU A 129 9.04 21.94 -14.41
CA GLU A 129 10.01 22.96 -14.00
C GLU A 129 11.43 22.40 -13.86
N PHE A 130 11.59 21.19 -13.32
CA PHE A 130 12.93 20.62 -13.09
C PHE A 130 13.44 19.81 -14.27
N LEU A 131 12.54 19.15 -15.02
CA LEU A 131 12.90 18.33 -16.18
C LEU A 131 12.61 19.03 -17.52
N ALA A 132 12.04 20.25 -17.50
CA ALA A 132 11.72 21.06 -18.68
C ALA A 132 10.87 20.31 -19.71
N LEU A 133 9.95 19.46 -19.24
CA LEU A 133 9.07 18.68 -20.10
C LEU A 133 7.77 19.43 -20.37
N ASP A 134 7.38 19.48 -21.63
CA ASP A 134 6.09 20.03 -22.06
C ASP A 134 4.97 19.00 -21.80
N ILE A 135 4.46 18.95 -20.57
CA ILE A 135 3.41 18.03 -20.12
C ILE A 135 2.26 18.83 -19.53
N GLU A 136 1.06 18.61 -20.07
CA GLU A 136 -0.15 19.23 -19.54
C GLU A 136 -0.68 18.48 -18.30
N ARG A 137 -1.36 19.21 -17.42
CA ARG A 137 -1.94 18.64 -16.18
C ARG A 137 -2.88 17.48 -16.47
N ASP A 138 -3.78 17.64 -17.44
CA ASP A 138 -4.78 16.64 -17.78
C ASP A 138 -4.14 15.40 -18.43
N GLU A 139 -3.08 15.61 -19.23
CA GLU A 139 -2.28 14.53 -19.80
C GLU A 139 -1.61 13.70 -18.69
N LEU A 140 -0.97 14.36 -17.72
CA LEU A 140 -0.33 13.69 -16.59
C LEU A 140 -1.36 12.91 -15.74
N ASN A 141 -2.50 13.53 -15.40
CA ASN A 141 -3.53 12.87 -14.61
C ASN A 141 -4.16 11.68 -15.33
N ALA A 142 -4.34 11.74 -16.66
CA ALA A 142 -4.81 10.60 -17.44
C ALA A 142 -3.81 9.43 -17.41
N VAL A 143 -2.51 9.71 -17.50
CA VAL A 143 -1.44 8.72 -17.40
C VAL A 143 -1.37 8.12 -15.98
N LEU A 144 -1.56 8.93 -14.94
CA LEU A 144 -1.56 8.48 -13.55
C LEU A 144 -2.76 7.58 -13.23
N ALA A 145 -3.98 7.95 -13.65
CA ALA A 145 -5.18 7.14 -13.46
C ALA A 145 -5.09 5.78 -14.16
N GLY A 146 -4.46 5.74 -15.34
CA GLY A 146 -4.41 4.54 -16.18
C GLY A 146 -5.78 4.18 -16.77
N ALA A 147 -5.80 3.24 -17.70
CA ALA A 147 -7.05 2.62 -18.12
C ALA A 147 -7.51 1.71 -16.98
N HIS A 148 -8.49 2.16 -16.18
CA HIS A 148 -9.19 1.35 -15.18
C HIS A 148 -9.71 0.06 -15.83
N HIS A 149 -8.92 -1.02 -15.82
CA HIS A 149 -9.46 -2.36 -15.95
C HIS A 149 -9.90 -2.76 -14.55
N CYS A 150 -11.19 -2.50 -14.27
CA CYS A 150 -11.90 -3.28 -13.27
C CYS A 150 -11.71 -4.77 -13.61
N GLN A 151 -11.04 -5.50 -12.73
CA GLN A 151 -11.28 -6.93 -12.55
C GLN A 151 -11.94 -7.12 -11.19
#